data_AF-D9UUL0-F1
#
_entry.id   AF-D9UUL0-F1
#
_cell.length_a   1.000
_cell.length_b   1.000
_cell.length_c   1.000
_cell.angle_alpha   90.00
_cell.angle_beta   90.00
_cell.angle_gamma   90.00
#
_symmetry.space_group_name_H-M   'P 1'
#
loop_
_entity.id
_entity.type
_entity.pdbx_description
1 polymer ?
#
loop_
_entity_poly.entity_id
_entity_poly.type
_entity_poly.pdbx_seq_one_letter_code
_entity_poly.pdbx_strand_id
1 'polypeptide(L)'
;MTRPSRSSLGARRTRCRCGQTVLRQLVGRRAALDVTADVAELTAAAAAELREPNRLDWCLRHRSDGPDLLWSGPSHRAACPHPHVIDHQCPAPAAAPPRPRTARTSSVPEGQIALV
;
A
#
# COMPACT_ATOMS: atom_id res chain seq x y z
N MET A 1 -12.67 32.67 -1.54
CA MET A 1 -11.81 31.67 -2.20
C MET A 1 -12.59 30.38 -2.35
N THR A 2 -13.17 30.12 -3.52
CA THR A 2 -13.98 28.91 -3.77
C THR A 2 -13.03 27.74 -3.99
N ARG A 3 -12.91 26.88 -2.99
CA ARG A 3 -12.08 25.67 -3.05
C ARG A 3 -12.76 24.73 -4.06
N PRO A 4 -12.08 24.31 -5.15
CA PRO A 4 -12.71 23.42 -6.12
C PRO A 4 -13.15 22.16 -5.37
N SER A 5 -14.41 21.80 -5.52
CA SER A 5 -14.90 20.48 -5.15
C SER A 5 -14.01 19.49 -5.91
N ARG A 6 -13.10 18.83 -5.18
CA ARG A 6 -12.42 17.63 -5.68
C ARG A 6 -13.50 16.56 -5.79
N SER A 7 -14.31 16.63 -6.85
CA SER A 7 -14.92 15.46 -7.44
C SER A 7 -13.81 14.42 -7.49
N SER A 8 -14.07 13.24 -6.94
CA SER A 8 -13.16 12.10 -7.03
C SER A 8 -12.91 11.85 -8.51
N LEU A 9 -11.87 12.48 -9.06
CA LEU A 9 -11.27 12.06 -10.30
C LEU A 9 -10.94 10.60 -10.04
N GLY A 10 -11.56 9.69 -10.79
CA GLY A 10 -11.53 8.26 -10.53
C GLY A 10 -10.12 7.72 -10.29
N ALA A 11 -10.05 6.49 -9.85
CA ALA A 11 -8.80 5.79 -9.62
C ALA A 11 -7.81 5.95 -10.77
N ARG A 12 -6.57 6.23 -10.40
CA ARG A 12 -5.48 6.43 -11.36
C ARG A 12 -4.47 5.31 -11.20
N ARG A 13 -3.99 4.77 -12.31
CA ARG A 13 -2.85 3.85 -12.29
C ARG A 13 -1.56 4.62 -12.06
N THR A 14 -0.80 4.24 -11.03
CA THR A 14 0.52 4.80 -10.71
C THR A 14 1.49 3.68 -10.34
N ARG A 15 2.79 3.98 -10.24
CA ARG A 15 3.78 3.05 -9.69
C ARG A 15 3.92 3.26 -8.19
N CYS A 16 3.83 2.18 -7.43
CA CYS A 16 4.20 2.17 -6.03
C CYS A 16 5.73 2.17 -5.87
N ARG A 17 6.22 2.52 -4.68
CA ARG A 17 7.66 2.49 -4.34
C ARG A 17 8.27 1.09 -4.47
N CYS A 18 7.47 0.04 -4.29
CA CYS A 18 7.89 -1.35 -4.51
C CYS A 18 7.98 -1.74 -6.01
N GLY A 19 7.68 -0.82 -6.93
CA GLY A 19 7.70 -1.05 -8.39
C GLY A 19 6.40 -1.61 -8.98
N GLN A 20 5.48 -2.11 -8.15
CA GLN A 20 4.18 -2.61 -8.61
C GLN A 20 3.30 -1.48 -9.14
N THR A 21 2.46 -1.79 -10.12
CA THR A 21 1.41 -0.86 -10.58
C THR A 21 0.25 -0.94 -9.59
N VAL A 22 -0.24 0.22 -9.16
CA VAL A 22 -1.33 0.35 -8.16
C VAL A 22 -2.38 1.33 -8.65
N LEU A 23 -3.60 1.20 -8.13
CA LEU A 23 -4.69 2.18 -8.27
C LEU A 23 -4.65 3.15 -7.09
N ARG A 24 -4.64 4.45 -7.36
CA ARG A 24 -4.72 5.50 -6.33
C ARG A 24 -5.98 6.34 -6.48
N GLN A 25 -6.72 6.50 -5.40
CA GLN A 25 -7.93 7.32 -5.36
C GLN A 25 -8.16 7.91 -3.97
N LEU A 26 -8.65 9.15 -3.93
CA LEU A 26 -9.27 9.70 -2.72
C LEU A 26 -10.75 9.27 -2.68
N VAL A 27 -11.09 8.29 -1.84
CA VAL A 27 -12.43 7.69 -1.76
C VAL A 27 -13.24 8.34 -0.64
N GLY A 28 -14.45 8.81 -0.95
CA GLY A 28 -15.36 9.45 0.00
C GLY A 28 -15.38 10.98 -0.08
N ARG A 29 -16.41 11.60 0.54
CA ARG A 29 -16.67 13.05 0.43
C ARG A 29 -16.40 13.84 1.72
N ARG A 30 -16.61 13.25 2.90
CA ARG A 30 -16.49 13.93 4.22
C ARG A 30 -15.26 13.46 5.03
N ALA A 31 -14.99 12.16 5.03
CA ALA A 31 -13.79 11.55 5.62
C ALA A 31 -13.08 10.75 4.52
N ALA A 32 -12.42 11.47 3.62
CA ALA A 32 -11.91 10.88 2.40
C ALA A 32 -10.62 10.09 2.69
N LEU A 33 -10.59 8.82 2.27
CA LEU A 33 -9.46 7.91 2.44
C LEU A 33 -8.56 8.00 1.20
N ASP A 34 -7.26 8.22 1.39
CA ASP A 34 -6.26 8.10 0.30
C ASP A 34 -5.94 6.61 0.11
N VAL A 35 -6.67 6.00 -0.81
CA VAL A 35 -6.60 4.57 -1.10
C VAL A 35 -5.48 4.31 -2.09
N THR A 36 -4.66 3.31 -1.79
CA THR A 36 -3.74 2.69 -2.74
C THR A 36 -4.07 1.22 -2.80
N ALA A 37 -4.64 0.76 -3.91
CA ALA A 37 -5.08 -0.61 -4.10
C ALA A 37 -4.25 -1.33 -5.17
N ASP A 38 -4.17 -2.64 -5.08
CA ASP A 38 -3.61 -3.47 -6.13
C ASP A 38 -4.44 -3.36 -7.43
N VAL A 39 -3.79 -3.59 -8.57
CA VAL A 39 -4.50 -3.66 -9.88
C VAL A 39 -5.11 -5.04 -10.14
N ALA A 40 -4.83 -6.02 -9.28
CA ALA A 40 -5.34 -7.38 -9.42
C ALA A 40 -6.83 -7.41 -9.08
N GLU A 41 -7.65 -7.73 -10.07
CA GLU A 41 -9.10 -7.84 -9.92
C GLU A 41 -9.48 -9.19 -9.32
N LEU A 42 -10.32 -9.15 -8.28
CA LEU A 42 -10.81 -10.28 -7.51
C LEU A 42 -12.34 -10.34 -7.55
N THR A 43 -12.90 -11.51 -7.28
CA THR A 43 -14.33 -11.60 -6.94
C THR A 43 -14.58 -10.98 -5.57
N ALA A 44 -15.82 -10.54 -5.30
CA ALA A 44 -16.19 -10.00 -3.99
C ALA A 44 -15.90 -10.99 -2.85
N ALA A 45 -16.15 -12.27 -3.07
CA ALA A 45 -15.86 -13.33 -2.10
C ALA A 45 -14.34 -13.46 -1.86
N ALA A 46 -13.53 -13.55 -2.92
CA ALA A 46 -12.07 -13.66 -2.79
C ALA A 46 -11.45 -12.43 -2.11
N ALA A 47 -11.97 -11.23 -2.38
CA ALA A 47 -11.50 -10.02 -1.72
C ALA A 47 -11.89 -9.98 -0.23
N ALA A 48 -13.07 -10.47 0.13
CA ALA A 48 -13.53 -10.56 1.51
C ALA A 48 -12.64 -11.49 2.36
N GLU A 49 -12.17 -12.61 1.80
CA GLU A 49 -11.23 -13.53 2.47
C GLU A 49 -9.85 -12.90 2.72
N LEU A 50 -9.46 -11.89 1.95
CA LEU A 50 -8.18 -11.18 2.07
C LEU A 50 -8.26 -9.93 2.94
N ARG A 51 -9.46 -9.59 3.43
CA ARG A 51 -9.69 -8.39 4.25
C ARG A 51 -9.09 -8.60 5.64
N GLU A 52 -8.31 -7.61 6.06
CA GLU A 52 -7.71 -7.56 7.40
C GLU A 52 -8.03 -6.20 8.04
N PRO A 53 -7.86 -6.03 9.36
CA PRO A 53 -8.11 -4.74 10.01
C PRO A 53 -7.39 -3.54 9.37
N ASN A 54 -6.22 -3.76 8.75
CA ASN A 54 -5.42 -2.75 8.04
C ASN A 54 -5.30 -3.03 6.54
N ARG A 55 -6.23 -3.82 5.98
CA ARG A 55 -6.26 -4.17 4.57
C ARG A 55 -7.70 -4.29 4.11
N LEU A 56 -8.17 -3.24 3.45
CA LEU A 56 -9.55 -3.11 3.04
C LEU A 56 -9.67 -3.54 1.58
N ASP A 57 -10.83 -4.07 1.21
CA ASP A 57 -11.22 -4.28 -0.17
C ASP A 57 -12.08 -3.11 -0.65
N TRP A 58 -12.14 -2.98 -1.97
CA TRP A 58 -12.78 -1.89 -2.66
C TRP A 58 -13.49 -2.44 -3.89
N CYS A 59 -14.73 -2.02 -4.09
CA CYS A 59 -15.47 -2.32 -5.30
C CYS A 59 -14.92 -1.47 -6.45
N LEU A 60 -14.43 -2.13 -7.50
CA LEU A 60 -13.87 -1.49 -8.67
C LEU A 60 -14.94 -1.33 -9.75
N ARG A 61 -15.30 -0.09 -10.03
CA ARG A 61 -16.22 0.27 -11.11
C ARG A 61 -15.47 0.84 -12.29
N HIS A 62 -15.71 0.27 -13.47
CA HIS A 62 -15.26 0.84 -14.73
C HIS A 62 -16.29 1.84 -15.24
N ARG A 63 -15.93 3.12 -15.26
CA ARG A 63 -16.73 4.22 -15.81
C ARG A 63 -16.07 4.74 -17.09
N SER A 64 -16.79 5.57 -17.85
CA SER A 64 -16.28 6.19 -19.07
C SER A 64 -15.08 7.10 -18.84
N ASP A 65 -14.95 7.66 -17.63
CA ASP A 65 -13.86 8.53 -17.18
C ASP A 65 -12.71 7.75 -16.52
N GLY A 66 -12.81 6.42 -16.43
CA GLY A 66 -11.78 5.55 -15.89
C GLY A 66 -12.28 4.64 -14.76
N PRO A 67 -11.38 3.91 -14.10
CA PRO A 67 -11.74 3.12 -12.93
C PRO A 67 -12.11 4.02 -11.75
N ASP A 68 -13.01 3.54 -10.89
CA ASP A 68 -13.50 4.24 -9.71
C ASP A 68 -13.63 3.23 -8.57
N LEU A 69 -13.05 3.55 -7.42
CA LEU A 69 -13.04 2.74 -6.21
C LEU A 69 -14.16 3.19 -5.28
N LEU A 70 -14.98 2.24 -4.87
CA LEU A 70 -16.04 2.44 -3.90
C LEU A 70 -15.82 1.56 -2.68
N TRP A 71 -16.21 2.10 -1.52
CA TRP A 71 -16.22 1.35 -0.27
C TRP A 71 -17.14 0.13 -0.35
N SER A 72 -16.61 -1.06 -0.05
CA SER A 72 -17.35 -2.34 -0.05
C SER A 72 -17.79 -2.79 1.35
N GLY A 73 -17.90 -1.86 2.31
CA GLY A 73 -18.32 -2.17 3.68
C GLY A 73 -19.79 -2.58 3.84
N PRO A 74 -20.38 -2.51 5.06
CA PRO A 74 -21.64 -3.19 5.40
C PRO A 74 -22.86 -2.83 4.54
N SER A 75 -22.88 -1.64 3.95
CA SER A 75 -23.96 -1.18 3.06
C SER A 75 -23.80 -1.66 1.62
N HIS A 76 -22.71 -2.34 1.30
CA HIS A 76 -22.44 -2.88 -0.02
C HIS A 76 -23.17 -4.21 -0.22
N ARG A 77 -23.72 -4.40 -1.42
CA ARG A 77 -24.48 -5.61 -1.76
C ARG A 77 -23.56 -6.83 -1.72
N ALA A 78 -23.96 -7.88 -0.99
CA ALA A 78 -23.19 -9.12 -0.88
C ALA A 78 -22.92 -9.78 -2.26
N ALA A 79 -23.89 -9.74 -3.17
CA ALA A 79 -23.76 -10.23 -4.54
C ALA A 79 -23.45 -9.10 -5.55
N CYS A 80 -22.37 -8.35 -5.30
CA CYS A 80 -21.94 -7.31 -6.23
C CYS A 80 -21.28 -7.92 -7.47
N PRO A 81 -21.73 -7.58 -8.69
CA PRO A 81 -21.18 -8.15 -9.92
C PRO A 81 -19.86 -7.49 -10.36
N HIS A 82 -19.44 -6.43 -9.68
CA HIS A 82 -18.23 -5.70 -10.04
C HIS A 82 -16.98 -6.38 -9.47
N PRO A 83 -15.84 -6.32 -10.17
CA PRO A 83 -14.57 -6.77 -9.62
C PRO A 83 -14.25 -5.98 -8.34
N HIS A 84 -13.49 -6.60 -7.45
CA HIS A 84 -12.97 -5.99 -6.24
C HIS A 84 -11.45 -5.94 -6.32
N VAL A 85 -10.86 -4.96 -5.66
CA VAL A 85 -9.42 -4.87 -5.42
C VAL A 85 -9.19 -4.72 -3.93
N ILE A 86 -7.96 -4.89 -3.50
CA ILE A 86 -7.56 -4.85 -2.09
C ILE A 86 -6.48 -3.80 -1.90
N ASP A 87 -6.36 -3.29 -0.68
CA ASP A 87 -5.29 -2.38 -0.30
C ASP A 87 -3.93 -2.98 -0.63
N HIS A 88 -3.14 -2.18 -1.33
CA HIS A 88 -1.78 -2.53 -1.69
C HIS A 88 -0.90 -2.50 -0.45
N GLN A 89 -0.30 -3.64 -0.17
CA GLN A 89 0.77 -3.74 0.82
C GLN A 89 2.08 -3.98 0.10
N CYS A 90 3.06 -3.10 0.32
CA CYS A 90 4.39 -3.34 -0.21
C CYS A 90 4.95 -4.62 0.43
N PRO A 91 5.51 -5.55 -0.36
CA PRO A 91 6.26 -6.65 0.22
C PRO A 91 7.39 -6.04 1.06
N ALA A 92 7.59 -6.57 2.28
CA ALA A 92 8.69 -6.13 3.12
C ALA A 92 10.01 -6.28 2.32
N PRO A 93 10.94 -5.31 2.41
CA PRO A 93 12.23 -5.47 1.77
C PRO A 93 12.84 -6.78 2.28
N ALA A 94 13.25 -7.65 1.35
CA ALA A 94 13.93 -8.88 1.70
C ALA A 94 15.05 -8.55 2.69
N ALA A 95 15.09 -9.24 3.82
CA ALA A 95 16.09 -9.01 4.85
C ALA A 95 17.48 -9.01 4.17
N ALA A 96 18.23 -7.94 4.36
CA ALA A 96 19.58 -7.87 3.81
C ALA A 96 20.36 -9.09 4.34
N PRO A 97 21.13 -9.80 3.49
CA PRO A 97 21.97 -10.88 3.98
C PRO A 97 22.89 -10.33 5.07
N PRO A 98 23.20 -11.12 6.12
CA PRO A 98 24.06 -10.67 7.19
C PRO A 98 25.38 -10.18 6.58
N ARG A 99 25.68 -8.87 6.73
CA ARG A 99 26.97 -8.35 6.29
C ARG A 99 28.05 -9.10 7.09
N PRO A 100 29.10 -9.63 6.44
CA PRO A 100 30.22 -10.19 7.17
C PRO A 100 30.77 -9.11 8.10
N ARG A 101 30.77 -9.38 9.41
CA ARG A 101 31.41 -8.52 10.41
C ARG A 101 32.90 -8.49 10.06
N THR A 102 33.38 -7.40 9.46
CA THR A 102 34.81 -7.13 9.40
C THR A 102 35.30 -7.02 10.84
N ALA A 103 35.98 -8.07 11.32
CA ALA A 103 36.71 -8.04 12.56
C ALA A 103 37.74 -6.92 12.44
N ARG A 104 37.50 -5.81 13.15
CA ARG A 104 38.49 -4.75 13.29
C ARG A 104 39.50 -5.31 14.30
N THR A 105 40.59 -5.89 13.80
CA THR A 105 41.73 -6.27 14.64
C THR A 105 42.31 -4.98 15.19
N SER A 106 41.97 -4.66 16.44
CA SER A 106 42.67 -3.61 17.18
C SER A 106 44.09 -4.11 17.44
N SER A 107 45.03 -3.75 16.57
CA SER A 107 46.45 -3.82 16.88
C SER A 107 46.75 -2.75 17.92
N VAL A 108 46.68 -3.12 19.20
CA VAL A 108 47.25 -2.34 20.30
C VAL A 108 48.77 -2.50 20.21
N PRO A 109 49.56 -1.44 20.02
CA PRO A 109 51.01 -1.55 20.13
C PRO A 109 51.38 -1.80 21.59
N GLU A 110 52.10 -2.91 21.80
CA GLU A 110 52.69 -3.30 23.06
C GLU A 110 53.78 -2.28 23.44
N GLY A 111 53.64 -1.63 24.59
CA GLY A 111 54.73 -0.84 25.20
C GLY A 111 54.42 0.62 25.49
N GLN A 112 53.62 0.89 26.53
CA GLN A 112 53.79 2.12 27.32
C GLN A 112 53.72 1.78 28.81
N ILE A 113 54.89 1.51 29.39
CA ILE A 113 55.15 1.63 30.83
C ILE A 113 55.70 3.04 31.04
N ALA A 114 55.10 3.82 31.94
CA ALA A 114 55.78 4.94 32.59
C ALA A 114 55.25 5.15 34.02
N LEU A 115 56.21 5.03 34.97
CA LEU A 115 56.20 5.42 36.38
C LEU A 115 55.70 6.86 36.60
N VAL A 116 54.90 7.10 37.65
CA VAL A 116 55.32 7.62 38.98
C VAL A 116 54.18 7.53 39.99
#